data_AF-A0AA96ZXH6-F1
#
_entry.id   AF-A0AA96ZXH6-F1
#
_cell.length_a   1.000
_cell.length_b   1.000
_cell.length_c   1.000
_cell.angle_alpha   90.00
_cell.angle_beta   90.00
_cell.angle_gamma   90.00
#
_symmetry.space_group_name_H-M   'P 1'
#
loop_
_entity.id
_entity.type
_entity.pdbx_description
1 polymer ?
#
loop_
_entity_poly.entity_id
_entity_poly.type
_entity_poly.pdbx_seq_one_letter_code
_entity_poly.pdbx_strand_id
1 'polypeptide(L)'
;MKKFIHSCLFILTALFCFSFLTGLTLADSSEENITSSTSEDPNLLRITGKEPTEEEAAQYWPILDSMVTEIHDEKLLMPRSKCVNGIGASTSGYFMIAIRMDCNISEEELDRMVTIITNIGKEHGIENVPIIIRRIEDGANGSLNLSDNQPAEKDGSPIPSFTLFMGFSVFAALIFIFHKRK
;
A
#
# COMPACT_ATOMS: atom_id res chain seq x y z
N MET A 1 5.92 -58.52 10.64
CA MET A 1 4.96 -57.77 9.81
C MET A 1 4.52 -56.46 10.48
N LYS A 2 5.45 -55.58 10.87
CA LYS A 2 5.12 -54.26 11.49
C LYS A 2 5.71 -53.05 10.74
N LYS A 3 6.52 -53.30 9.70
CA LYS A 3 7.19 -52.24 8.91
C LYS A 3 6.38 -51.76 7.70
N PHE A 4 5.29 -52.44 7.33
CA PHE A 4 4.52 -52.10 6.14
C PHE A 4 3.43 -51.03 6.37
N ILE A 5 2.99 -50.84 7.62
CA ILE A 5 1.89 -49.91 7.94
C ILE A 5 2.38 -48.45 8.00
N HIS A 6 3.66 -48.22 8.30
CA HIS A 6 4.23 -46.86 8.36
C HIS A 6 4.44 -46.22 6.98
N SER A 7 4.62 -46.99 5.91
CA SER A 7 4.80 -46.43 4.55
C SER A 7 3.50 -45.93 3.92
N CYS A 8 2.35 -46.56 4.21
CA CYS A 8 1.08 -46.12 3.62
C CYS A 8 0.55 -44.80 4.23
N LEU A 9 0.86 -44.51 5.50
CA LEU A 9 0.39 -43.30 6.17
C LEU A 9 1.12 -42.04 5.66
N PHE A 10 2.36 -42.19 5.18
CA PHE A 10 3.19 -41.08 4.67
C PHE A 10 2.78 -40.64 3.25
N ILE A 11 2.26 -41.57 2.43
CA ILE A 11 1.85 -41.27 1.06
C ILE A 11 0.50 -40.53 1.04
N LEU A 12 -0.40 -40.81 2.00
CA LEU A 12 -1.68 -40.10 2.11
C LEU A 12 -1.50 -38.63 2.56
N THR A 13 -0.49 -38.33 3.38
CA THR A 13 -0.21 -36.95 3.83
C THR A 13 0.44 -36.11 2.73
N ALA A 14 1.26 -36.72 1.87
CA ALA A 14 1.86 -36.03 0.73
C ALA A 14 0.82 -35.65 -0.35
N LEU A 15 -0.21 -36.47 -0.57
CA LEU A 15 -1.29 -36.17 -1.52
C LEU A 15 -2.26 -35.09 -1.01
N PHE A 16 -2.41 -34.93 0.30
CA PHE A 16 -3.26 -33.87 0.86
C PHE A 16 -2.61 -32.47 0.80
N CYS A 17 -1.28 -32.40 0.73
CA CYS A 17 -0.57 -31.12 0.55
C CYS A 17 -0.56 -30.63 -0.91
N PHE A 18 -0.63 -31.55 -1.89
CA PHE A 18 -0.60 -31.16 -3.30
C PHE A 18 -1.92 -30.54 -3.80
N SER A 19 -3.04 -30.91 -3.18
CA SER A 19 -4.36 -30.35 -3.52
C SER A 19 -4.61 -28.95 -2.97
N PHE A 20 -3.77 -28.44 -2.06
CA PHE A 20 -3.86 -27.07 -1.56
C PHE A 20 -2.99 -26.09 -2.36
N LEU A 21 -2.09 -26.58 -3.23
CA LEU A 21 -1.15 -25.74 -3.97
C LEU A 21 -1.62 -25.37 -5.39
N THR A 22 -2.65 -26.02 -5.91
CA THR A 22 -3.24 -25.71 -7.22
C THR A 22 -4.64 -25.08 -7.14
N GLY A 23 -5.11 -24.79 -5.91
CA GLY A 23 -6.42 -24.20 -5.64
C GLY A 23 -6.42 -22.71 -5.28
N LEU A 24 -5.27 -22.03 -5.28
CA LEU A 24 -5.25 -20.57 -5.21
C LEU A 24 -5.40 -20.00 -6.62
N THR A 25 -6.67 -19.93 -7.03
CA THR A 25 -7.28 -18.69 -7.54
C THR A 25 -6.39 -17.88 -8.47
N LEU A 26 -6.56 -18.11 -9.78
CA LEU A 26 -6.78 -16.98 -10.69
C LEU A 26 -8.01 -16.22 -10.16
N ALA A 27 -7.81 -15.40 -9.13
CA ALA A 27 -8.65 -14.24 -8.97
C ALA A 27 -8.24 -13.35 -10.13
N ASP A 28 -9.13 -13.27 -11.10
CA ASP A 28 -9.17 -12.27 -12.15
C ASP A 28 -9.19 -10.91 -11.44
N SER A 29 -8.03 -10.44 -10.96
CA SER A 29 -7.89 -9.05 -10.60
C SER A 29 -7.90 -8.34 -11.93
N SER A 30 -9.09 -7.91 -12.33
CA SER A 30 -9.21 -6.67 -13.07
C SER A 30 -8.43 -5.65 -12.27
N GLU A 31 -7.15 -5.47 -12.62
CA GLU A 31 -6.42 -4.27 -12.34
C GLU A 31 -7.26 -3.18 -13.02
N GLU A 32 -8.19 -2.61 -12.27
CA GLU A 32 -8.66 -1.26 -12.52
C GLU A 32 -7.41 -0.41 -12.37
N ASN A 33 -6.64 -0.35 -13.46
CA ASN A 33 -5.71 0.70 -13.71
C ASN A 33 -6.60 1.94 -13.77
N ILE A 34 -6.74 2.64 -12.64
CA ILE A 34 -7.51 3.87 -12.52
C ILE A 34 -6.74 4.93 -13.31
N THR A 35 -6.78 4.83 -14.63
CA THR A 35 -6.59 5.95 -15.51
C THR A 35 -7.94 6.65 -15.62
N SER A 36 -8.06 7.75 -14.87
CA SER A 36 -9.19 8.67 -14.85
C SER A 36 -10.39 8.25 -14.01
N SER A 37 -10.49 8.82 -12.82
CA SER A 37 -11.73 9.42 -12.36
C SER A 37 -11.46 10.90 -12.13
N THR A 38 -12.31 11.74 -12.72
CA THR A 38 -12.34 13.19 -12.53
C THR A 38 -12.49 13.48 -11.04
N SER A 39 -11.38 13.65 -10.32
CA SER A 39 -11.47 14.16 -8.95
C SER A 39 -11.98 15.59 -9.03
N GLU A 40 -12.99 15.90 -8.24
CA GLU A 40 -13.55 17.25 -8.12
C GLU A 40 -12.55 18.25 -7.52
N ASP A 41 -11.37 17.81 -7.09
CA ASP A 41 -10.29 18.68 -6.62
C ASP A 41 -9.58 19.35 -7.82
N PRO A 42 -9.75 20.67 -8.02
CA PRO A 42 -9.09 21.42 -9.09
C PRO A 42 -7.56 21.46 -8.93
N ASN A 43 -7.04 21.09 -7.76
CA ASN A 43 -5.61 21.03 -7.50
C ASN A 43 -5.01 19.65 -7.74
N LEU A 44 -5.83 18.59 -7.89
CA LEU A 44 -5.30 17.28 -8.24
C LEU A 44 -4.89 17.28 -9.71
N LEU A 45 -3.62 16.96 -9.97
CA LEU A 45 -3.10 16.83 -11.32
C LEU A 45 -3.17 15.39 -11.81
N ARG A 46 -2.83 14.44 -10.93
CA ARG A 46 -2.76 13.04 -11.31
C ARG A 46 -2.81 12.11 -10.11
N ILE A 47 -3.45 10.96 -10.29
CA ILE A 47 -3.30 9.78 -9.45
C ILE A 47 -2.84 8.65 -10.38
N THR A 48 -1.82 7.90 -9.97
CA THR A 48 -1.36 6.72 -10.70
C THR A 48 -1.17 5.55 -9.76
N GLY A 49 -1.31 4.35 -10.31
CA GLY A 49 -1.17 3.10 -9.58
C GLY A 49 -2.47 2.65 -8.92
N LYS A 50 -2.39 1.51 -8.23
CA LYS A 50 -3.54 0.91 -7.54
C LYS A 50 -3.72 1.57 -6.18
N GLU A 51 -4.94 1.96 -5.85
CA GLU A 51 -5.28 2.40 -4.49
C GLU A 51 -4.91 1.31 -3.46
N PRO A 52 -4.03 1.62 -2.49
CA PRO A 52 -3.60 0.64 -1.52
C PRO A 52 -4.71 0.33 -0.52
N THR A 53 -4.85 -0.95 -0.14
CA THR A 53 -5.67 -1.34 1.02
C THR A 53 -5.06 -0.79 2.33
N GLU A 54 -5.80 -0.86 3.45
CA GLU A 54 -5.29 -0.44 4.75
C GLU A 54 -4.03 -1.24 5.16
N GLU A 55 -4.01 -2.54 4.85
CA GLU A 55 -2.84 -3.40 5.10
C GLU A 55 -1.67 -3.06 4.17
N GLU A 56 -1.93 -2.84 2.88
CA GLU A 56 -0.91 -2.42 1.92
C GLU A 56 -0.34 -1.05 2.32
N ALA A 57 -1.17 -0.11 2.77
CA ALA A 57 -0.76 1.21 3.23
C ALA A 57 0.18 1.13 4.44
N ALA A 58 -0.17 0.32 5.45
CA ALA A 58 0.68 0.11 6.62
C ALA A 58 2.03 -0.54 6.25
N GLN A 59 2.03 -1.45 5.27
CA GLN A 59 3.24 -2.09 4.77
C GLN A 59 4.09 -1.13 3.91
N TYR A 60 3.48 -0.33 3.06
CA TYR A 60 4.16 0.57 2.13
C TYR A 60 4.70 1.80 2.81
N TRP A 61 4.04 2.33 3.86
CA TRP A 61 4.46 3.57 4.51
C TRP A 61 5.96 3.66 4.83
N PRO A 62 6.61 2.70 5.52
CA PRO A 62 8.04 2.78 5.81
C PRO A 62 8.91 2.70 4.55
N ILE A 63 8.44 2.01 3.51
CA ILE A 63 9.15 1.91 2.22
C ILE A 63 9.06 3.25 1.49
N LEU A 64 7.86 3.82 1.40
CA LEU A 64 7.63 5.11 0.76
C LEU A 64 8.41 6.24 1.46
N ASP A 65 8.49 6.23 2.79
CA ASP A 65 9.30 7.19 3.56
C ASP A 65 10.81 7.06 3.24
N SER A 66 11.30 5.83 3.10
CA SER A 66 12.67 5.58 2.63
C SER A 66 12.88 6.10 1.21
N MET A 67 11.93 5.86 0.30
CA MET A 67 12.00 6.35 -1.08
C MET A 67 12.01 7.89 -1.15
N VAL A 68 11.23 8.56 -0.30
CA VAL A 68 11.23 10.03 -0.20
C VAL A 68 12.62 10.54 0.17
N THR A 69 13.25 9.91 1.16
CA THR A 69 14.60 10.25 1.60
C THR A 69 15.62 10.06 0.47
N GLU A 70 15.58 8.91 -0.22
CA GLU A 70 16.46 8.62 -1.35
C GLU A 70 16.30 9.64 -2.49
N ILE A 71 15.07 9.92 -2.91
CA ILE A 71 14.78 10.88 -3.98
C ILE A 71 15.27 12.29 -3.60
N HIS A 72 15.12 12.66 -2.33
CA HIS A 72 15.59 13.94 -1.81
C HIS A 72 17.12 14.03 -1.81
N ASP A 73 17.80 13.02 -1.26
CA ASP A 73 19.26 12.99 -1.12
C ASP A 73 19.96 12.91 -2.48
N GLU A 74 19.44 12.09 -3.38
CA GLU A 74 19.92 11.96 -4.76
C GLU A 74 19.43 13.09 -5.67
N LYS A 75 18.58 13.99 -5.15
CA LYS A 75 18.15 15.18 -5.88
C LYS A 75 17.52 14.78 -7.23
N LEU A 76 16.68 13.75 -7.25
CA LEU A 76 16.17 13.19 -8.50
C LEU A 76 15.06 14.05 -9.11
N LEU A 77 14.23 14.67 -8.26
CA LEU A 77 13.09 15.50 -8.66
C LEU A 77 13.32 17.00 -8.46
N MET A 78 13.88 17.42 -7.32
CA MET A 78 13.94 18.84 -6.91
C MET A 78 14.88 19.75 -7.75
N PRO A 79 16.06 19.33 -8.23
CA PRO A 79 16.87 20.16 -9.13
C PRO A 79 16.36 20.16 -10.56
N ARG A 80 15.52 19.20 -10.93
CA ARG A 80 15.05 19.02 -12.31
C ARG A 80 13.80 19.81 -12.61
N SER A 81 12.91 19.98 -11.63
CA SER A 81 11.69 20.74 -11.80
C SER A 81 11.59 21.89 -10.80
N LYS A 82 11.62 23.12 -11.31
CA LYS A 82 11.35 24.35 -10.54
C LYS A 82 9.89 24.41 -10.03
N CYS A 83 9.04 23.51 -10.52
CA CYS A 83 7.64 23.42 -10.12
C CYS A 83 7.44 22.54 -8.89
N VAL A 84 8.37 21.65 -8.52
CA VAL A 84 8.20 20.78 -7.36
C VAL A 84 8.44 21.58 -6.09
N ASN A 85 7.42 21.70 -5.25
CA ASN A 85 7.51 22.32 -3.94
C ASN A 85 7.96 21.33 -2.86
N GLY A 86 7.61 20.04 -3.02
CA GLY A 86 8.00 19.01 -2.07
C GLY A 86 7.53 17.61 -2.46
N ILE A 87 8.05 16.61 -1.76
CA ILE A 87 7.68 15.20 -1.87
C ILE A 87 7.51 14.59 -0.49
N GLY A 88 6.66 13.57 -0.36
CA GLY A 88 6.38 12.94 0.92
C GLY A 88 5.65 11.61 0.77
N ALA A 89 5.46 10.92 1.89
CA ALA A 89 4.71 9.68 1.98
C ALA A 89 3.48 9.90 2.87
N SER A 90 2.31 9.47 2.40
CA SER A 90 1.08 9.47 3.18
C SER A 90 0.95 8.18 3.98
N THR A 91 0.42 8.28 5.20
CA THR A 91 0.03 7.13 6.02
C THR A 91 -1.06 6.27 5.36
N SER A 92 -1.79 6.82 4.40
CA SER A 92 -2.72 6.08 3.54
C SER A 92 -2.03 5.32 2.41
N GLY A 93 -0.70 5.20 2.44
CA GLY A 93 0.05 4.36 1.51
C GLY A 93 0.36 5.00 0.16
N TYR A 94 0.23 6.32 0.01
CA TYR A 94 0.51 7.03 -1.24
C TYR A 94 1.85 7.77 -1.20
N PHE A 95 2.60 7.73 -2.30
CA PHE A 95 3.68 8.67 -2.57
C PHE A 95 3.11 9.99 -3.07
N MET A 96 3.51 11.11 -2.48
CA MET A 96 2.93 12.43 -2.77
C MET A 96 3.96 13.36 -3.39
N ILE A 97 3.57 14.02 -4.48
CA ILE A 97 4.32 15.11 -5.09
C ILE A 97 3.48 16.38 -5.01
N ALA A 98 4.08 17.42 -4.42
CA ALA A 98 3.49 18.73 -4.33
C ALA A 98 4.09 19.66 -5.38
N ILE A 99 3.25 20.17 -6.27
CA ILE A 99 3.60 21.11 -7.35
C ILE A 99 3.17 22.52 -6.94
N ARG A 100 3.99 23.53 -7.19
CA ARG A 100 3.63 24.93 -6.93
C ARG A 100 2.45 25.35 -7.81
N MET A 101 1.46 26.00 -7.21
CA MET A 101 0.22 26.39 -7.88
C MET A 101 0.42 27.39 -9.03
N ASP A 102 1.45 28.23 -8.94
CA ASP A 102 1.83 29.22 -9.97
C ASP A 102 2.68 28.62 -11.10
N CYS A 103 3.02 27.33 -11.03
CA CYS A 103 3.87 26.67 -12.02
C CYS A 103 3.04 25.85 -13.03
N ASN A 104 3.28 26.09 -14.32
CA ASN A 104 2.69 25.28 -15.38
C ASN A 104 3.60 24.09 -15.71
N ILE A 105 3.24 22.91 -15.20
CA ILE A 105 3.95 21.66 -15.48
C ILE A 105 3.34 20.95 -16.71
N SER A 106 4.19 20.53 -17.64
CA SER A 106 3.79 19.76 -18.82
C SER A 106 3.51 18.29 -18.46
N GLU A 107 2.60 17.64 -19.18
CA GLU A 107 2.35 16.19 -19.05
C GLU A 107 3.62 15.35 -19.19
N GLU A 108 4.52 15.70 -20.12
CA GLU A 108 5.80 14.99 -20.30
C GLU A 108 6.68 15.00 -19.04
N GLU A 109 6.59 16.08 -18.26
CA GLU A 109 7.36 16.22 -17.02
C GLU A 109 6.68 15.43 -15.89
N LEU A 110 5.34 15.40 -15.86
CA LEU A 110 4.57 14.52 -14.96
C LEU A 110 4.88 13.05 -15.21
N ASP A 111 4.90 12.60 -16.48
CA ASP A 111 5.23 11.23 -16.87
C ASP A 111 6.64 10.82 -16.42
N ARG A 112 7.60 11.74 -16.55
CA ARG A 112 8.97 11.51 -16.07
C ARG A 112 9.03 11.38 -14.55
N MET A 113 8.34 12.25 -13.82
CA MET A 113 8.28 12.16 -12.35
C MET A 113 7.72 10.82 -11.90
N VAL A 114 6.60 10.39 -12.50
CA VAL A 114 6.00 9.08 -12.24
C VAL A 114 7.00 7.96 -12.54
N THR A 115 7.67 8.02 -13.70
CA THR A 115 8.65 6.99 -14.10
C THR A 115 9.80 6.85 -13.09
N ILE A 116 10.33 7.97 -12.60
CA ILE A 116 11.40 7.97 -11.59
C ILE A 116 10.91 7.26 -10.32
N ILE A 117 9.75 7.65 -9.80
CA ILE A 117 9.20 7.08 -8.56
C ILE A 117 8.87 5.60 -8.74
N THR A 118 8.27 5.21 -9.86
CA THR A 118 7.93 3.81 -10.14
C THR A 118 9.18 2.94 -10.27
N ASN A 119 10.26 3.44 -10.88
CA ASN A 119 11.51 2.67 -10.99
C ASN A 119 12.15 2.44 -9.62
N ILE A 120 12.22 3.49 -8.79
CA ILE A 120 12.71 3.38 -7.42
C ILE A 120 11.82 2.42 -6.62
N GLY A 121 10.50 2.56 -6.71
CA GLY A 121 9.59 1.66 -6.01
C GLY A 121 9.80 0.19 -6.36
N LYS A 122 10.09 -0.13 -7.63
CA LYS A 122 10.42 -1.50 -8.05
C LYS A 122 11.72 -1.99 -7.43
N GLU A 123 12.73 -1.14 -7.29
CA GLU A 123 13.98 -1.47 -6.59
C GLU A 123 13.75 -1.76 -5.11
N HIS A 124 12.72 -1.13 -4.52
CA HIS A 124 12.25 -1.39 -3.15
C HIS A 124 11.20 -2.50 -3.04
N GLY A 125 10.86 -3.19 -4.14
CA GLY A 125 9.94 -4.33 -4.14
C GLY A 125 8.44 -3.97 -4.23
N ILE A 126 8.09 -2.73 -4.55
CA ILE A 126 6.71 -2.30 -4.83
C ILE A 126 6.52 -2.27 -6.35
N GLU A 127 5.75 -3.22 -6.89
CA GLU A 127 5.52 -3.33 -8.34
C GLU A 127 4.67 -2.16 -8.89
N ASN A 128 3.72 -1.69 -8.09
CA ASN A 128 2.78 -0.64 -8.46
C ASN A 128 2.70 0.42 -7.36
N VAL A 129 3.58 1.43 -7.44
CA VAL A 129 3.61 2.53 -6.45
C VAL A 129 2.38 3.42 -6.66
N PRO A 130 1.50 3.57 -5.66
CA PRO A 130 0.43 4.56 -5.70
C PRO A 130 1.00 5.97 -5.53
N ILE A 131 0.76 6.85 -6.50
CA ILE A 131 1.31 8.21 -6.54
C ILE A 131 0.18 9.22 -6.70
N ILE A 132 0.24 10.30 -5.90
CA ILE A 132 -0.65 11.46 -6.00
C ILE A 132 0.20 12.69 -6.33
N ILE A 133 -0.16 13.39 -7.39
CA ILE A 133 0.45 14.67 -7.78
C ILE A 133 -0.61 15.76 -7.69
N ARG A 134 -0.34 16.80 -6.91
CA ARG A 134 -1.29 17.89 -6.68
C ARG A 134 -0.61 19.26 -6.58
N ARG A 135 -1.35 20.33 -6.85
CA ARG A 135 -0.93 21.71 -6.67
C ARG A 135 -1.10 22.16 -5.22
N ILE A 136 -0.15 22.95 -4.72
CA ILE A 136 -0.22 23.60 -3.40
C ILE A 136 0.25 25.06 -3.49
N GLU A 137 -0.28 25.90 -2.61
CA GLU A 137 0.15 27.30 -2.48
C GLU A 137 1.56 27.40 -1.87
N ASP A 138 2.35 28.37 -2.37
CA ASP A 138 3.67 28.66 -1.82
C ASP A 138 3.57 29.15 -0.38
N GLY A 139 4.41 28.61 0.50
CA GLY A 139 4.39 28.96 1.93
C GLY A 139 3.55 28.02 2.80
N ALA A 140 2.88 27.03 2.21
CA ALA A 140 2.56 25.79 2.91
C ALA A 140 3.85 25.00 3.20
N ASN A 141 4.76 25.60 3.99
CA ASN A 141 5.99 24.98 4.52
C ASN A 141 5.69 23.97 5.64
N GLY A 142 4.52 23.35 5.60
CA GLY A 142 4.23 22.21 6.44
C GLY A 142 4.88 21.01 5.78
N SER A 143 5.67 20.27 6.56
CA SER A 143 5.82 18.82 6.38
C SER A 143 4.63 18.27 5.60
N LEU A 144 4.85 17.49 4.54
CA LEU A 144 3.80 16.71 3.87
C LEU A 144 3.22 15.63 4.82
N ASN A 145 3.03 15.95 6.11
CA ASN A 145 2.12 15.31 7.05
C ASN A 145 0.69 15.64 6.60
N LEU A 146 0.32 15.06 5.46
CA LEU A 146 -1.03 15.06 4.95
C LEU A 146 -1.84 13.99 5.65
N SER A 147 -2.03 14.19 6.96
CA SER A 147 -2.86 13.31 7.78
C SER A 147 -4.37 13.47 7.52
N ASP A 148 -4.82 14.50 6.78
CA ASP A 148 -6.23 14.92 6.84
C ASP A 148 -6.97 15.10 5.50
N ASN A 149 -6.38 14.78 4.34
CA ASN A 149 -7.15 14.77 3.09
C ASN A 149 -7.45 13.33 2.64
N GLN A 150 -8.18 12.65 3.52
CA GLN A 150 -8.90 11.43 3.21
C GLN A 150 -9.93 11.75 2.11
N PRO A 151 -9.98 11.04 0.97
CA PRO A 151 -11.15 11.12 0.09
C PRO A 151 -12.38 10.76 0.92
N ALA A 152 -13.38 11.64 0.92
CA ALA A 152 -14.55 11.56 1.79
C ALA A 152 -15.10 10.14 1.86
N GLU A 153 -15.01 9.56 3.05
CA GLU A 153 -15.55 8.26 3.40
C GLU A 153 -17.02 8.24 3.01
N LYS A 154 -17.34 7.43 2.00
CA LYS A 154 -18.70 7.24 1.52
C LYS A 154 -19.48 6.56 2.63
N ASP A 155 -20.45 7.28 3.20
CA ASP A 155 -21.44 6.83 4.20
C ASP A 155 -21.59 5.30 4.28
N GLY A 156 -20.99 4.72 5.30
CA GLY A 156 -21.02 3.29 5.60
C GLY A 156 -21.09 3.07 7.09
N SER A 157 -22.29 3.21 7.66
CA SER A 157 -22.80 2.65 8.93
C SER A 157 -21.77 2.22 10.00
N PRO A 158 -21.85 2.75 11.25
CA PRO A 158 -20.89 2.42 12.30
C PRO A 158 -21.00 0.93 12.67
N ILE A 159 -19.97 0.15 12.31
CA ILE A 159 -19.79 -1.20 12.82
C ILE A 159 -19.22 -1.06 14.25
N PRO A 160 -19.92 -1.55 15.29
CA PRO A 160 -19.46 -1.36 16.66
C PRO A 160 -18.18 -2.16 16.92
N SER A 161 -17.13 -1.46 17.35
CA SER A 161 -15.76 -1.90 17.64
C SER A 161 -15.62 -2.84 18.85
N PHE A 162 -16.67 -3.61 19.18
CA PHE A 162 -16.72 -4.46 20.37
C PHE A 162 -16.39 -5.95 20.14
N THR A 163 -16.16 -6.38 18.90
CA THR A 163 -16.08 -7.81 18.56
C THR A 163 -14.66 -8.40 18.50
N LEU A 164 -13.60 -7.59 18.43
CA LEU A 164 -12.23 -8.11 18.29
C LEU A 164 -11.53 -8.46 19.62
N PHE A 165 -12.01 -7.96 20.76
CA PHE A 165 -11.36 -8.23 22.06
C PHE A 165 -11.83 -9.51 22.76
N MET A 166 -12.98 -10.09 22.40
CA MET A 166 -13.49 -11.31 23.05
C MET A 166 -12.91 -12.61 22.48
N GLY A 167 -12.34 -12.60 21.27
CA GLY A 167 -11.82 -13.81 20.61
C GLY A 167 -10.51 -14.34 21.21
N PHE A 168 -9.59 -13.44 21.60
CA PHE A 168 -8.28 -13.84 22.14
C PHE A 168 -8.36 -14.41 23.57
N SER A 169 -9.35 -13.99 24.37
CA SER A 169 -9.50 -14.45 25.75
C SER A 169 -9.93 -15.92 25.84
N VAL A 170 -10.80 -16.38 24.94
CA VAL A 170 -11.27 -17.78 24.92
C VAL A 170 -10.17 -18.75 24.48
N PHE A 171 -9.31 -18.34 23.54
CA PHE A 171 -8.19 -19.18 23.07
C PHE A 171 -7.12 -19.38 24.16
N ALA A 172 -6.77 -18.33 24.91
CA ALA A 172 -5.82 -18.45 26.01
C ALA A 172 -6.36 -19.34 27.16
N ALA A 173 -7.65 -19.23 27.47
CA ALA A 173 -8.29 -20.07 28.50
C ALA A 173 -8.31 -21.56 28.12
N LEU A 174 -8.54 -21.88 26.84
CA LEU A 174 -8.54 -23.27 26.36
C LEU A 174 -7.13 -23.89 26.38
N ILE A 175 -6.08 -23.14 26.00
CA ILE A 175 -4.70 -23.62 26.08
C ILE A 175 -4.29 -23.94 27.53
N PHE A 176 -4.71 -23.11 28.49
CA PHE A 176 -4.39 -23.31 29.90
C PHE A 176 -5.06 -24.57 30.49
N ILE A 177 -6.31 -24.87 30.10
CA ILE A 177 -7.02 -26.07 30.56
C ILE A 177 -6.39 -27.35 30.01
N PHE A 178 -5.95 -27.36 28.75
CA PHE A 178 -5.30 -28.52 28.15
C PHE A 178 -3.90 -28.80 28.71
N HIS A 179 -3.17 -27.76 29.14
CA HIS A 179 -1.84 -27.95 29.69
C HIS A 179 -1.85 -28.54 31.11
N LYS A 180 -2.92 -28.32 31.89
CA LYS A 180 -3.04 -28.81 33.27
C LYS A 180 -3.52 -30.26 33.41
N ARG A 181 -3.83 -30.95 32.31
CA ARG A 181 -4.31 -32.35 32.28
C ARG A 181 -3.27 -33.38 31.79
N LYS A 182 -2.01 -32.97 31.65
CA LYS A 182 -0.85 -33.89 31.58
C LYS A 182 -0.10 -33.84 32.90
#